data_AF-A0A254PVP9-F1
#
_entry.id   AF-A0A254PVP9-F1
#
_cell.length_a   1.000
_cell.length_b   1.000
_cell.length_c   1.000
_cell.angle_alpha   90.00
_cell.angle_beta   90.00
_cell.angle_gamma   90.00
#
_symmetry.space_group_name_H-M   'P 1'
#
loop_
_entity.id
_entity.type
_entity.pdbx_description
1 polymer ?
#
loop_
_entity_poly.entity_id
_entity_poly.type
_entity_poly.pdbx_seq_one_letter_code
_entity_poly.pdbx_strand_id
1 'polypeptide(L)'
;MALIDRFIIEFDTALRSVVGGAHAHRPTPGSDAQSTGLLDAKEREHAAGLMRINHVGEVCAQALYQSQKLVARNPEIQQMLDHSGREEMDHLAWCETRLQELGSHTSYLNPIWYAGSFAIGLVAGLAGDKWSLGFVAETEKQVENHLESHLEKLPLEDLRSRAIVDQMRIDEIEHGQAAISAGGAVLPEPVKKLMQVISKVMTTTAYKI
;
A
#
# COMPACT_ATOMS: atom_id res chain seq x y z
N MET A 1 -5.77 -1.75 -27.42
CA MET A 1 -5.04 -2.81 -26.69
C MET A 1 -5.92 -4.05 -26.65
N ALA A 2 -5.40 -5.25 -26.90
CA ALA A 2 -6.23 -6.46 -26.91
C ALA A 2 -6.60 -6.88 -25.48
N LEU A 3 -7.71 -7.61 -25.31
CA LEU A 3 -8.14 -8.11 -23.99
C LEU A 3 -7.09 -9.02 -23.35
N ILE A 4 -6.39 -9.80 -24.17
CA ILE A 4 -5.32 -10.68 -23.72
C ILE A 4 -4.11 -9.90 -23.19
N ASP A 5 -3.75 -8.79 -23.85
CA ASP A 5 -2.67 -7.92 -23.40
C ASP A 5 -3.01 -7.34 -22.02
N ARG A 6 -4.26 -6.91 -21.82
CA ARG A 6 -4.72 -6.37 -20.53
C ARG A 6 -4.64 -7.41 -19.44
N PHE A 7 -5.09 -8.64 -19.71
CA PHE A 7 -5.00 -9.74 -18.75
C PHE A 7 -3.55 -10.05 -18.37
N ILE A 8 -2.63 -10.08 -19.34
CA ILE A 8 -1.21 -10.32 -19.10
C ILE A 8 -0.61 -9.24 -18.19
N ILE A 9 -0.93 -7.97 -18.45
CA ILE A 9 -0.43 -6.86 -17.62
C ILE A 9 -0.97 -6.95 -16.20
N GLU A 10 -2.28 -7.13 -16.01
CA GLU A 10 -2.86 -7.21 -14.67
C GLU A 10 -2.36 -8.44 -13.89
N PHE A 11 -2.10 -9.56 -14.58
CA PHE A 11 -1.51 -10.74 -13.98
C PHE A 11 -0.04 -10.52 -13.59
N ASP A 12 0.76 -9.85 -14.42
CA ASP A 12 2.15 -9.46 -14.11
C ASP A 12 2.20 -8.51 -12.90
N THR A 13 1.30 -7.52 -12.85
CA THR A 13 1.14 -6.63 -11.68
C THR A 13 0.85 -7.45 -10.42
N ALA A 14 -0.13 -8.35 -10.45
CA ALA A 14 -0.47 -9.20 -9.30
C ALA A 14 0.71 -10.07 -8.86
N LEU A 15 1.43 -10.67 -9.81
CA LEU A 15 2.58 -11.51 -9.53
C LEU A 15 3.71 -10.71 -8.85
N ARG A 16 4.03 -9.52 -9.36
CA ARG A 16 5.06 -8.64 -8.78
C ARG A 16 4.68 -8.16 -7.39
N SER A 17 3.42 -7.80 -7.16
CA SER A 17 2.96 -7.40 -5.83
C SER A 17 3.09 -8.55 -4.82
N VAL A 18 2.79 -9.79 -5.23
CA VAL A 18 2.77 -10.93 -4.31
C VAL A 18 4.16 -11.52 -4.07
N VAL A 19 4.91 -11.77 -5.14
CA VAL A 19 6.18 -12.52 -5.11
C VAL A 19 7.40 -11.62 -4.91
N GLY A 20 7.26 -10.32 -5.18
CA GLY A 20 8.37 -9.36 -5.23
C GLY A 20 8.85 -9.12 -6.66
N GLY A 21 9.83 -8.22 -6.81
CA GLY A 21 10.29 -7.72 -8.10
C GLY A 21 9.43 -6.58 -8.64
N ALA A 22 8.87 -5.77 -7.73
CA ALA A 22 8.28 -4.48 -8.10
C ALA A 22 9.36 -3.53 -8.61
N HIS A 23 9.00 -2.71 -9.58
CA HIS A 23 9.90 -1.74 -10.18
C HIS A 23 9.33 -0.36 -9.97
N ALA A 24 10.11 0.49 -9.30
CA ALA A 24 9.76 1.89 -9.15
C ALA A 24 10.06 2.66 -10.45
N HIS A 25 9.12 3.49 -10.87
CA HIS A 25 9.30 4.50 -11.89
C HIS A 25 9.92 5.78 -11.32
N ARG A 26 9.66 6.07 -10.04
CA ARG A 26 10.21 7.21 -9.30
C ARG A 26 11.46 6.81 -8.50
N PRO A 27 12.43 7.73 -8.31
CA PRO A 27 13.59 7.49 -7.45
C PRO A 27 13.16 7.13 -6.02
N THR A 28 13.87 6.21 -5.38
CA THR A 28 13.59 5.84 -3.98
C THR A 28 13.91 7.01 -3.03
N PRO A 29 12.93 7.49 -2.23
CA PRO A 29 13.13 8.60 -1.29
C PRO A 29 14.32 8.36 -0.35
N GLY A 30 15.12 9.40 -0.15
CA GLY A 30 16.31 9.33 0.71
C GLY A 30 17.48 8.54 0.11
N SER A 31 17.59 8.41 -1.23
CA SER A 31 18.73 7.76 -1.88
C SER A 31 20.06 8.42 -1.54
N ASP A 32 20.01 9.72 -1.27
CA ASP A 32 21.17 10.55 -0.95
C ASP A 32 21.36 10.69 0.56
N ALA A 33 20.44 10.14 1.37
CA ALA A 33 20.53 10.17 2.82
C ALA A 33 21.66 9.24 3.26
N GLN A 34 22.78 9.81 3.69
CA GLN A 34 23.79 9.07 4.42
C GLN A 34 23.17 8.68 5.77
N SER A 35 22.98 7.38 6.03
CA SER A 35 22.61 6.90 7.36
C SER A 35 23.69 7.34 8.34
N THR A 36 23.38 8.26 9.23
CA THR A 36 24.32 8.92 10.14
C THR A 36 24.82 8.01 11.27
N GLY A 37 24.16 6.86 11.47
CA GLY A 37 24.55 5.82 12.41
C GLY A 37 24.22 4.41 11.91
N LEU A 38 25.04 3.44 12.31
CA LEU A 38 24.70 2.02 12.16
C LEU A 38 23.58 1.68 13.15
N LEU A 39 22.42 1.27 12.65
CA LEU A 39 21.36 0.72 13.50
C LEU A 39 21.90 -0.48 14.27
N ASP A 40 21.55 -0.57 15.56
CA ASP A 40 21.82 -1.80 16.29
C ASP A 40 20.94 -2.96 15.77
N ALA A 41 21.24 -4.18 16.20
CA ALA A 41 20.52 -5.36 15.71
C ALA A 41 19.01 -5.30 16.00
N LYS A 42 18.60 -4.76 17.15
CA LYS A 42 17.22 -4.68 17.59
C LYS A 42 16.48 -3.55 16.88
N GLU A 43 17.12 -2.40 16.68
CA GLU A 43 16.60 -1.29 15.89
C GLU A 43 16.39 -1.69 14.43
N ARG A 44 17.34 -2.41 13.85
CA ARG A 44 17.24 -2.94 12.48
C ARG A 44 16.10 -3.95 12.34
N GLU A 45 15.95 -4.87 13.29
CA GLU A 45 14.83 -5.82 13.33
C GLU A 45 13.49 -5.07 13.47
N HIS A 46 13.44 -4.05 14.33
CA HIS A 46 12.24 -3.24 14.53
C HIS A 46 11.86 -2.47 13.26
N ALA A 47 12.80 -1.80 12.63
CA ALA A 47 12.60 -1.09 11.36
C ALA A 47 12.14 -2.04 10.26
N ALA A 48 12.73 -3.23 10.17
CA ALA A 48 12.31 -4.25 9.20
C ALA A 48 10.87 -4.71 9.44
N GLY A 49 10.45 -4.89 10.69
CA GLY A 49 9.06 -5.21 11.03
C GLY A 49 8.09 -4.12 10.59
N LEU A 50 8.43 -2.84 10.76
CA LEU A 50 7.59 -1.71 10.31
C LEU A 50 7.54 -1.60 8.79
N MET A 51 8.70 -1.69 8.10
CA MET A 51 8.76 -1.63 6.64
C MET A 51 8.01 -2.78 5.96
N ARG A 52 7.95 -3.94 6.62
CA ARG A 52 7.18 -5.09 6.16
C ARG A 52 5.67 -4.89 6.33
N ILE A 53 5.23 -4.20 7.39
CA ILE A 53 3.83 -3.78 7.49
C ILE A 53 3.50 -2.85 6.33
N ASN A 54 4.33 -1.85 6.06
CA ASN A 54 4.13 -0.91 4.94
C ASN A 54 4.03 -1.69 3.63
N HIS A 55 4.99 -2.57 3.34
CA HIS A 55 4.96 -3.44 2.16
C HIS A 55 3.64 -4.22 2.03
N VAL A 56 3.14 -4.85 3.10
CA VAL A 56 1.87 -5.58 3.04
C VAL A 56 0.67 -4.64 2.82
N GLY A 57 0.74 -3.41 3.34
CA GLY A 57 -0.19 -2.33 3.00
C GLY A 57 -0.25 -2.12 1.49
N GLU A 58 0.90 -1.95 0.84
CA GLU A 58 1.00 -1.74 -0.61
C GLU A 58 0.47 -2.94 -1.41
N VAL A 59 0.73 -4.17 -0.95
CA VAL A 59 0.17 -5.38 -1.56
C VAL A 59 -1.36 -5.37 -1.52
N CYS A 60 -1.94 -4.94 -0.40
CA CYS A 60 -3.39 -4.79 -0.26
C CYS A 60 -3.94 -3.67 -1.13
N ALA A 61 -3.28 -2.50 -1.14
CA ALA A 61 -3.67 -1.34 -1.94
C ALA A 61 -3.67 -1.69 -3.44
N GLN A 62 -2.61 -2.33 -3.95
CA GLN A 62 -2.53 -2.85 -5.31
C GLN A 62 -3.72 -3.74 -5.68
N ALA A 63 -4.05 -4.69 -4.82
CA ALA A 63 -5.19 -5.58 -5.02
C ALA A 63 -6.54 -4.83 -5.03
N LEU A 64 -6.70 -3.84 -4.15
CA LEU A 64 -7.89 -2.99 -4.10
C LEU A 64 -8.03 -2.14 -5.37
N TYR A 65 -7.00 -1.39 -5.75
CA TYR A 65 -6.99 -0.57 -6.95
C TYR A 65 -7.25 -1.40 -8.20
N GLN A 66 -6.55 -2.53 -8.36
CA GLN A 66 -6.75 -3.42 -9.50
C GLN A 66 -8.20 -3.91 -9.58
N SER A 67 -8.73 -4.47 -8.50
CA SER A 67 -10.09 -5.05 -8.49
C SER A 67 -11.19 -4.00 -8.69
N GLN A 68 -11.07 -2.82 -8.07
CA GLN A 68 -12.02 -1.73 -8.24
C GLN A 68 -11.97 -1.15 -9.67
N LYS A 69 -10.77 -0.97 -10.23
CA LYS A 69 -10.55 -0.49 -11.61
C LYS A 69 -11.23 -1.39 -12.65
N LEU A 70 -11.29 -2.70 -12.41
CA LEU A 70 -11.94 -3.66 -13.32
C LEU A 70 -13.46 -3.44 -13.44
N VAL A 71 -14.12 -2.93 -12.39
CA VAL A 71 -15.58 -2.79 -12.33
C VAL A 71 -16.07 -1.34 -12.21
N ALA A 72 -15.14 -0.37 -12.22
CA ALA A 72 -15.44 1.06 -12.24
C ALA A 72 -16.30 1.42 -13.46
N ARG A 73 -17.35 2.23 -13.23
CA ARG A 73 -18.33 2.61 -14.26
C ARG A 73 -17.94 3.91 -14.96
N ASN A 74 -17.36 4.85 -14.22
CA ASN A 74 -16.83 6.10 -14.76
C ASN A 74 -15.37 5.90 -15.26
N PRO A 75 -15.08 6.20 -16.54
CA PRO A 75 -13.71 6.17 -17.08
C PRO A 75 -12.71 7.06 -16.33
N GLU A 76 -13.13 8.21 -15.80
CA GLU A 76 -12.25 9.11 -15.04
C GLU A 76 -11.82 8.47 -13.72
N ILE A 77 -12.76 7.78 -13.04
CA ILE A 77 -12.45 7.01 -11.82
C ILE A 77 -11.52 5.84 -12.15
N GLN A 78 -11.74 5.16 -13.28
CA GLN A 78 -10.85 4.10 -13.72
C GLN A 78 -9.42 4.61 -13.93
N GLN A 79 -9.25 5.79 -14.55
CA GLN A 79 -7.94 6.42 -14.75
C GLN A 79 -7.30 6.86 -13.44
N MET A 80 -8.09 7.38 -12.49
CA MET A 80 -7.61 7.74 -11.16
C MET A 80 -7.09 6.51 -10.40
N LEU A 81 -7.87 5.42 -10.35
CA LEU A 81 -7.45 4.17 -9.70
C LEU A 81 -6.21 3.56 -10.37
N ASP A 82 -6.08 3.71 -11.70
CA ASP A 82 -4.88 3.30 -12.43
C ASP A 82 -3.66 4.15 -12.08
N HIS A 83 -3.86 5.46 -11.86
CA HIS A 83 -2.80 6.36 -11.43
C HIS A 83 -2.30 6.02 -10.02
N SER A 84 -3.20 5.91 -9.04
CA SER A 84 -2.84 5.53 -7.67
C SER A 84 -2.18 4.16 -7.64
N GLY A 85 -2.70 3.18 -8.38
CA GLY A 85 -2.08 1.87 -8.53
C GLY A 85 -0.66 1.89 -9.13
N ARG A 86 -0.27 2.92 -9.90
CA ARG A 86 1.13 3.08 -10.31
C ARG A 86 2.01 3.60 -9.18
N GLU A 87 1.51 4.54 -8.38
CA GLU A 87 2.25 5.09 -7.25
C GLU A 87 2.46 4.05 -6.15
N GLU A 88 1.46 3.21 -5.88
CA GLU A 88 1.64 2.07 -4.94
C GLU A 88 2.67 1.06 -5.43
N MET A 89 2.91 0.96 -6.74
CA MET A 89 3.95 0.06 -7.26
C MET A 89 5.34 0.61 -6.94
N ASP A 90 5.49 1.93 -6.96
CA ASP A 90 6.71 2.59 -6.50
C ASP A 90 6.90 2.36 -4.99
N HIS A 91 5.85 2.51 -4.19
CA HIS A 91 5.88 2.28 -2.74
C HIS A 91 6.30 0.84 -2.41
N LEU A 92 5.72 -0.14 -3.11
CA LEU A 92 6.03 -1.55 -2.94
C LEU A 92 7.51 -1.83 -3.25
N ALA A 93 8.02 -1.28 -4.36
CA ALA A 93 9.42 -1.41 -4.75
C ALA A 93 10.38 -0.72 -3.74
N TRP A 94 10.00 0.44 -3.21
CA TRP A 94 10.79 1.13 -2.18
C TRP A 94 10.84 0.35 -0.88
N CYS A 95 9.71 -0.20 -0.44
CA CYS A 95 9.63 -1.04 0.75
C CYS A 95 10.44 -2.33 0.57
N GLU A 96 10.33 -2.99 -0.59
CA GLU A 96 11.09 -4.20 -0.92
C GLU A 96 12.60 -3.92 -0.88
N THR A 97 13.05 -2.85 -1.54
CA THR A 97 14.44 -2.41 -1.53
C THR A 97 14.92 -2.16 -0.09
N ARG A 98 14.12 -1.45 0.72
CA ARG A 98 14.52 -1.15 2.09
C ARG A 98 14.58 -2.39 2.97
N LEU A 99 13.67 -3.34 2.80
CA LEU A 99 13.71 -4.61 3.52
C LEU A 99 14.97 -5.41 3.19
N GLN A 100 15.41 -5.40 1.92
CA GLN A 100 16.68 -6.00 1.51
C GLN A 100 17.89 -5.30 2.14
N GLU A 101 17.92 -3.96 2.14
CA GLU A 101 18.97 -3.17 2.80
C GLU A 101 19.06 -3.46 4.31
N LEU A 102 17.93 -3.73 4.97
CA LEU A 102 17.87 -4.12 6.38
C LEU A 102 18.26 -5.59 6.63
N GLY A 103 18.45 -6.39 5.57
CA GLY A 103 18.74 -7.81 5.65
C GLY A 103 17.53 -8.64 6.10
N SER A 104 16.33 -8.23 5.68
CA SER A 104 15.06 -8.85 6.02
C SER A 104 14.33 -9.36 4.78
N HIS A 105 13.04 -9.68 4.90
CA HIS A 105 12.23 -10.22 3.80
C HIS A 105 10.88 -9.48 3.72
N THR A 106 10.08 -9.77 2.71
CA THR A 106 8.66 -9.37 2.62
C THR A 106 7.78 -10.39 3.36
N SER A 107 6.50 -10.10 3.57
CA SER A 107 5.63 -11.03 4.30
C SER A 107 5.39 -12.32 3.52
N TYR A 108 5.50 -13.47 4.21
CA TYR A 108 5.18 -14.77 3.61
C TYR A 108 3.69 -14.96 3.31
N LEU A 109 2.83 -14.09 3.85
CA LEU A 109 1.39 -14.15 3.68
C LEU A 109 0.86 -13.21 2.58
N ASN A 110 1.75 -12.57 1.80
CA ASN A 110 1.36 -11.72 0.67
C ASN A 110 0.27 -12.32 -0.24
N PRO A 111 0.30 -13.61 -0.64
CA PRO A 111 -0.76 -14.18 -1.47
C PRO A 111 -2.15 -14.13 -0.82
N ILE A 112 -2.23 -14.33 0.51
CA ILE A 112 -3.48 -14.31 1.25
C ILE A 112 -3.99 -12.88 1.36
N TRP A 113 -3.11 -11.93 1.70
CA TRP A 113 -3.45 -10.52 1.79
C TRP A 113 -3.95 -9.98 0.45
N TYR A 114 -3.22 -10.27 -0.63
CA TYR A 114 -3.61 -9.86 -1.97
C TYR A 114 -4.97 -10.43 -2.37
N ALA A 115 -5.18 -11.74 -2.21
CA ALA A 115 -6.45 -12.37 -2.59
C ALA A 115 -7.65 -11.82 -1.80
N GLY A 116 -7.47 -11.61 -0.49
CA GLY A 116 -8.51 -11.04 0.38
C GLY A 116 -8.85 -9.60 -0.02
N SER A 117 -7.84 -8.76 -0.20
CA SER A 117 -8.00 -7.36 -0.59
C SER A 117 -8.61 -7.23 -1.98
N PHE A 118 -8.21 -8.09 -2.93
CA PHE A 118 -8.81 -8.13 -4.27
C PHE A 118 -10.31 -8.47 -4.21
N ALA A 119 -10.70 -9.46 -3.40
CA ALA A 119 -12.10 -9.82 -3.25
C ALA A 119 -12.93 -8.69 -2.63
N ILE A 120 -12.39 -8.02 -1.60
CA ILE A 120 -13.05 -6.88 -0.95
C ILE A 120 -13.19 -5.71 -1.92
N GLY A 121 -12.12 -5.36 -2.65
CA GLY A 121 -12.14 -4.28 -3.62
C GLY A 121 -13.11 -4.54 -4.76
N LEU A 122 -13.19 -5.79 -5.25
CA LEU A 122 -14.19 -6.18 -6.25
C LEU A 122 -15.62 -5.96 -5.74
N VAL A 123 -15.91 -6.37 -4.50
CA VAL A 123 -17.23 -6.16 -3.88
C VAL A 123 -17.54 -4.68 -3.72
N ALA A 124 -16.58 -3.87 -3.26
CA ALA A 124 -16.74 -2.42 -3.12
C ALA A 124 -16.99 -1.73 -4.47
N GLY A 125 -16.23 -2.13 -5.51
CA GLY A 125 -16.41 -1.65 -6.88
C GLY A 125 -17.76 -2.02 -7.47
N LEU A 126 -18.21 -3.27 -7.28
CA LEU A 126 -19.54 -3.73 -7.73
C LEU A 126 -20.70 -3.00 -7.04
N ALA A 127 -20.53 -2.61 -5.77
CA ALA A 127 -21.49 -1.76 -5.05
C ALA A 127 -21.64 -0.37 -5.71
N GLY A 128 -20.65 0.07 -6.49
CA GLY A 128 -20.67 1.23 -7.35
C GLY A 128 -19.62 2.27 -6.97
N ASP A 129 -19.26 3.11 -7.94
CA ASP A 129 -18.16 4.07 -7.88
C ASP A 129 -18.11 4.89 -6.59
N LYS A 130 -19.23 5.46 -6.12
CA LYS A 130 -19.27 6.24 -4.86
C LYS A 130 -18.81 5.46 -3.63
N TRP A 131 -19.15 4.16 -3.56
CA TRP A 131 -18.80 3.29 -2.44
C TRP A 131 -17.39 2.76 -2.58
N SER A 132 -16.99 2.45 -3.82
CA SER A 132 -15.60 2.13 -4.17
C SER A 132 -14.65 3.23 -3.71
N LEU A 133 -14.93 4.48 -4.09
CA LEU A 133 -14.16 5.65 -3.68
C LEU A 133 -14.25 5.95 -2.19
N GLY A 134 -15.41 5.70 -1.57
CA GLY A 134 -15.54 5.78 -0.12
C GLY A 134 -14.65 4.78 0.61
N PHE A 135 -14.48 3.59 0.04
CA PHE A 135 -13.59 2.55 0.57
C PHE A 135 -12.12 2.91 0.38
N VAL A 136 -11.73 3.47 -0.77
CA VAL A 136 -10.38 4.02 -0.97
C VAL A 136 -10.10 5.10 0.06
N ALA A 137 -10.96 6.13 0.15
CA ALA A 137 -10.78 7.24 1.08
C ALA A 137 -10.63 6.81 2.55
N GLU A 138 -11.41 5.81 3.00
CA GLU A 138 -11.27 5.27 4.36
C GLU A 138 -10.01 4.41 4.52
N THR A 139 -9.61 3.67 3.49
CA THR A 139 -8.36 2.89 3.49
C THR A 139 -7.18 3.82 3.64
N GLU A 140 -7.08 4.86 2.81
CA GLU A 140 -5.95 5.79 2.85
C GLU A 140 -5.89 6.59 4.14
N LYS A 141 -7.05 6.96 4.69
CA LYS A 141 -7.07 7.55 6.02
C LYS A 141 -6.50 6.62 7.09
N GLN A 142 -6.79 5.32 7.03
CA GLN A 142 -6.23 4.37 7.99
C GLN A 142 -4.73 4.14 7.74
N VAL A 143 -4.30 4.08 6.48
CA VAL A 143 -2.88 3.98 6.10
C VAL A 143 -2.09 5.20 6.57
N GLU A 144 -2.59 6.42 6.35
CA GLU A 144 -2.02 7.67 6.86
C GLU A 144 -1.72 7.58 8.36
N ASN A 145 -2.72 7.20 9.17
CA ASN A 145 -2.57 7.03 10.62
C ASN A 145 -1.51 5.96 10.98
N HIS A 146 -1.41 4.90 10.19
CA HIS A 146 -0.38 3.87 10.38
C HIS A 146 1.02 4.39 10.04
N LEU A 147 1.18 5.12 8.95
CA LEU A 147 2.46 5.70 8.52
C LEU A 147 2.94 6.76 9.50
N GLU A 148 2.05 7.63 10.00
CA GLU A 148 2.38 8.58 11.07
C GLU A 148 2.89 7.85 12.32
N SER A 149 2.17 6.80 12.76
CA SER A 149 2.61 5.99 13.89
C SER A 149 3.94 5.27 13.63
N HIS A 150 4.26 4.91 12.39
CA HIS A 150 5.55 4.32 12.03
C HIS A 150 6.67 5.35 12.06
N LEU A 151 6.44 6.59 11.60
CA LEU A 151 7.40 7.69 11.72
C LEU A 151 7.73 8.00 13.19
N GLU A 152 6.80 7.82 14.12
CA GLU A 152 7.10 7.96 15.55
C GLU A 152 7.93 6.80 16.12
N LYS A 153 7.76 5.58 15.59
CA LYS A 153 8.37 4.35 16.12
C LYS A 153 9.71 3.99 15.47
N LEU A 154 9.92 4.42 14.23
CA LEU A 154 11.19 4.19 13.52
C LEU A 154 12.35 4.83 14.28
N PRO A 155 13.52 4.16 14.36
CA PRO A 155 14.71 4.75 14.95
C PRO A 155 15.02 6.12 14.30
N LEU A 156 15.44 7.10 15.12
CA LEU A 156 15.70 8.46 14.63
C LEU A 156 16.84 8.48 13.59
N GLU A 157 17.84 7.62 13.76
CA GLU A 157 18.96 7.46 12.84
C GLU A 157 18.60 6.70 11.55
N ASP A 158 17.42 6.06 11.47
CA ASP A 158 16.96 5.38 10.26
C ASP A 158 16.36 6.37 9.25
N LEU A 159 17.15 7.36 8.86
CA LEU A 159 16.74 8.41 7.92
C LEU A 159 16.24 7.84 6.60
N ARG A 160 16.78 6.69 6.18
CA ARG A 160 16.39 5.97 4.96
C ARG A 160 14.96 5.45 5.03
N SER A 161 14.60 4.68 6.08
CA SER A 161 13.21 4.19 6.21
C SER A 161 12.24 5.35 6.43
N ARG A 162 12.63 6.36 7.23
CA ARG A 162 11.78 7.52 7.51
C ARG A 162 11.46 8.31 6.24
N ALA A 163 12.43 8.52 5.35
CA ALA A 163 12.19 9.22 4.08
C ALA A 163 11.21 8.48 3.17
N ILE A 164 11.28 7.14 3.11
CA ILE A 164 10.33 6.32 2.35
C ILE A 164 8.93 6.45 2.94
N VAL A 165 8.79 6.25 4.26
CA VAL A 165 7.49 6.30 4.94
C VAL A 165 6.86 7.69 4.87
N ASP A 166 7.65 8.76 4.95
CA ASP A 166 7.13 10.12 4.85
C ASP A 166 6.65 10.46 3.44
N GLN A 167 7.36 10.02 2.39
CA GLN A 167 6.88 10.19 1.01
C GLN A 167 5.59 9.41 0.78
N MET A 168 5.52 8.14 1.21
CA MET A 168 4.30 7.35 1.13
C MET A 168 3.15 8.08 1.84
N ARG A 169 3.37 8.60 3.06
CA ARG A 169 2.34 9.34 3.79
C ARG A 169 1.78 10.52 3.02
N ILE A 170 2.64 11.27 2.31
CA ILE A 170 2.22 12.40 1.48
C ILE A 170 1.32 11.91 0.34
N ASP A 171 1.78 10.88 -0.39
CA ASP A 171 1.06 10.32 -1.53
C ASP A 171 -0.31 9.75 -1.12
N GLU A 172 -0.39 9.05 0.03
CA GLU A 172 -1.65 8.46 0.52
C GLU A 172 -2.67 9.51 0.97
N ILE A 173 -2.20 10.63 1.53
CA ILE A 173 -3.08 11.77 1.82
C ILE A 173 -3.70 12.30 0.53
N GLU A 174 -2.90 12.41 -0.54
CA GLU A 174 -3.38 12.86 -1.85
C GLU A 174 -4.37 11.87 -2.47
N HIS A 175 -4.10 10.56 -2.39
CA HIS A 175 -5.02 9.50 -2.82
C HIS A 175 -6.38 9.58 -2.11
N GLY A 176 -6.37 9.70 -0.78
CA GLY A 176 -7.59 9.81 0.01
C GLY A 176 -8.40 11.06 -0.34
N GLN A 177 -7.73 12.20 -0.51
CA GLN A 177 -8.37 13.46 -0.91
C GLN A 177 -8.93 13.40 -2.33
N ALA A 178 -8.21 12.78 -3.27
CA ALA A 178 -8.66 12.58 -4.65
C ALA A 178 -9.93 11.72 -4.67
N ALA A 179 -9.97 10.62 -3.90
CA ALA A 179 -11.14 9.76 -3.80
C ALA A 179 -12.36 10.47 -3.22
N ILE A 180 -12.18 11.32 -2.19
CA ILE A 180 -13.26 12.15 -1.64
C ILE A 180 -13.75 13.17 -2.69
N SER A 181 -12.82 13.86 -3.34
CA SER A 181 -13.13 14.88 -4.35
C SER A 181 -13.84 14.32 -5.57
N ALA A 182 -13.54 13.07 -5.93
CA ALA A 182 -14.20 12.32 -7.01
C ALA A 182 -15.57 11.74 -6.60
N GLY A 183 -16.06 12.02 -5.39
CA GLY A 183 -17.40 11.64 -4.94
C GLY A 183 -17.47 10.42 -4.02
N GLY A 184 -16.37 10.09 -3.35
CA GLY A 184 -16.32 9.06 -2.31
C GLY A 184 -17.34 9.27 -1.20
N ALA A 185 -18.19 8.28 -0.96
CA ALA A 185 -19.18 8.32 0.11
C ALA A 185 -18.53 7.99 1.46
N VAL A 186 -18.96 8.68 2.52
CA VAL A 186 -18.55 8.31 3.88
C VAL A 186 -19.08 6.92 4.22
N LEU A 187 -18.18 5.99 4.53
CA LEU A 187 -18.57 4.64 4.92
C LEU A 187 -19.30 4.62 6.26
N PRO A 188 -20.25 3.69 6.47
CA PRO A 188 -20.86 3.47 7.77
C PRO A 188 -19.83 3.10 8.84
N GLU A 189 -19.99 3.62 10.05
CA GLU A 189 -19.08 3.35 11.18
C GLU A 189 -18.80 1.86 11.47
N PRO A 190 -19.77 0.93 11.35
CA PRO A 190 -19.48 -0.50 11.51
C PRO A 190 -18.45 -1.02 10.49
N VAL A 191 -18.48 -0.51 9.25
CA VAL A 191 -17.55 -0.89 8.19
C VAL A 191 -16.15 -0.38 8.51
N LYS A 192 -16.02 0.89 8.90
CA LYS A 192 -14.73 1.48 9.30
C LYS A 192 -14.08 0.70 10.43
N LYS A 193 -14.86 0.35 11.46
CA LYS A 193 -14.38 -0.47 12.59
C LYS A 193 -13.93 -1.85 12.16
N LEU A 194 -14.65 -2.49 11.23
CA LEU A 194 -14.24 -3.78 10.69
C LEU A 194 -12.92 -3.67 9.93
N MET A 195 -12.75 -2.63 9.11
CA MET A 195 -11.49 -2.34 8.41
C MET A 195 -10.34 -2.17 9.41
N GLN A 196 -10.53 -1.42 10.50
CA GLN A 196 -9.53 -1.25 11.55
C GLN A 196 -9.14 -2.57 12.22
N VAL A 197 -10.11 -3.45 12.48
CA VAL A 197 -9.85 -4.78 13.07
C VAL A 197 -9.01 -5.63 12.11
N ILE A 198 -9.37 -5.67 10.83
CA ILE A 198 -8.62 -6.42 9.80
C ILE A 198 -7.21 -5.85 9.65
N SER A 199 -7.08 -4.52 9.57
CA SER A 199 -5.78 -3.84 9.53
C SER A 199 -4.93 -4.19 10.75
N LYS A 200 -5.53 -4.27 11.94
CA LYS A 200 -4.79 -4.64 13.16
C LYS A 200 -4.25 -6.07 13.10
N VAL A 201 -5.03 -7.01 12.57
CA VAL A 201 -4.57 -8.42 12.37
C VAL A 201 -3.44 -8.46 11.35
N MET A 202 -3.60 -7.76 10.23
CA MET A 202 -2.61 -7.64 9.17
C MET A 202 -1.29 -7.07 9.71
N THR A 203 -1.32 -5.87 10.31
CA THR A 203 -0.13 -5.21 10.86
C THR A 203 0.57 -6.05 11.93
N THR A 204 -0.17 -6.70 12.82
CA THR A 204 0.43 -7.54 13.89
C THR A 204 1.11 -8.78 13.34
N THR A 205 0.51 -9.39 12.31
CA THR A 205 1.05 -10.60 11.69
C THR A 205 2.22 -10.26 10.78
N ALA A 206 2.04 -9.27 9.91
CA ALA A 206 3.05 -8.76 9.01
C ALA A 206 4.28 -8.35 9.80
N TYR A 207 4.18 -7.64 10.93
CA TYR A 207 5.34 -7.26 11.75
C TYR A 207 6.34 -8.40 12.02
N LYS A 208 5.85 -9.64 12.12
CA LYS A 208 6.65 -10.81 12.48
C LYS A 208 7.08 -11.66 11.28
N ILE A 209 6.26 -11.79 10.24
CA ILE A 209 6.43 -12.80 9.17
C ILE A 209 6.06 -12.31 7.78
#